data_AF-A0A954JZR8-F1
#
_entry.id   AF-A0A954JZR8-F1
#
_cell.length_a   1.000
_cell.length_b   1.000
_cell.length_c   1.000
_cell.angle_alpha   90.00
_cell.angle_beta   90.00
_cell.angle_gamma   90.00
#
_symmetry.space_group_name_H-M   'P 1'
#
loop_
_entity.id
_entity.type
_entity.pdbx_description
1 polymer ?
#
loop_
_entity_poly.entity_id
_entity_poly.type
_entity_poly.pdbx_seq_one_letter_code
_entity_poly.pdbx_strand_id
1 'polypeptide(L)'
;DALQLQLLSNGLDADPEVARLVNEYRKLEKTLAPDQTVGSVAEWNEGRDERIGIRGSYTDFGEPVDRGRVRFLGTAAGFQTQTSSGRLGWVRQVTNEHNPLTARVYVNRVWHYLFGEGLVRTPDDFGHLGETPSHPELLDYLATRFMQEGWSTKKLIRLLVSSATWKQKSVPELAAVELDPENRLWHHMPMRRLEAEAIRDAMLSVSGRLDKTLYGPAVEPYRTAEDGQKRLFKGPLDGDGRRSIYTEVTLMEPSRFMAIFNQPLPKQSVGRRDVSNVPDQALALLNDPFVTAMAKYWSEQLLLDGSKSPEQRVRQMLEKALVRQPRSEEVTGLLQLTQRSAELRGASSELLECQVAWQDAAHVIFNLKEFLYVR
;
A
#
# COMPACT_ATOMS: atom_id res chain seq x y z
N ASP A 1 -5.32 38.12 -26.10
CA ASP A 1 -5.92 37.88 -27.43
C ASP A 1 -4.97 37.21 -28.42
N ALA A 2 -3.88 37.83 -28.89
CA ALA A 2 -3.01 37.23 -29.92
C ALA A 2 -2.40 35.85 -29.57
N LEU A 3 -2.01 35.60 -28.32
CA LEU A 3 -1.51 34.29 -27.84
C LEU A 3 -2.63 33.23 -27.73
N GLN A 4 -3.83 33.62 -27.30
CA GLN A 4 -5.00 32.75 -27.23
C GLN A 4 -5.53 32.40 -28.64
N LEU A 5 -5.36 33.33 -29.59
CA LEU A 5 -5.66 33.18 -31.01
C LEU A 5 -4.52 32.52 -31.81
N GLN A 6 -3.44 32.07 -31.15
CA GLN A 6 -2.27 31.42 -31.78
C GLN A 6 -1.58 32.24 -32.89
N LEU A 7 -1.72 33.57 -32.89
CA LEU A 7 -1.13 34.47 -33.89
C LEU A 7 0.37 34.73 -33.66
N LEU A 8 0.91 34.34 -32.50
CA LEU A 8 2.33 34.34 -32.17
C LEU A 8 2.70 32.96 -31.62
N SER A 9 3.84 32.42 -32.04
CA SER A 9 4.31 31.12 -31.56
C SER A 9 4.73 31.21 -30.08
N ASN A 10 4.08 30.44 -29.23
CA ASN A 10 4.43 30.27 -27.81
C ASN A 10 5.16 28.95 -27.52
N GLY A 11 5.58 28.24 -28.58
CA GLY A 11 6.35 27.01 -28.47
C GLY A 11 7.78 27.30 -28.02
N LEU A 12 8.34 26.41 -27.21
CA LEU A 12 9.74 26.47 -26.78
C LEU A 12 10.73 26.44 -27.95
N ASP A 13 10.27 25.98 -29.11
CA ASP A 13 11.06 25.82 -30.34
C ASP A 13 11.23 27.14 -31.12
N ALA A 14 10.52 28.20 -30.73
CA ALA A 14 10.49 29.47 -31.45
C ALA A 14 11.76 30.32 -31.24
N ASP A 15 12.46 30.17 -30.11
CA ASP A 15 13.69 30.88 -29.79
C ASP A 15 14.64 29.97 -28.97
N PRO A 16 15.85 29.66 -29.50
CA PRO A 16 16.81 28.80 -28.82
C PRO A 16 17.25 29.29 -27.43
N GLU A 17 17.33 30.60 -27.21
CA GLU A 17 17.73 31.17 -25.92
C GLU A 17 16.60 31.09 -24.91
N VAL A 18 15.35 31.29 -25.33
CA VAL A 18 14.17 31.05 -24.49
C VAL A 18 14.07 29.57 -24.12
N ALA A 19 14.31 28.67 -25.07
CA ALA A 19 14.35 27.23 -24.81
C ALA A 19 15.41 26.88 -23.75
N ARG A 20 16.62 27.46 -23.87
CA ARG A 20 17.72 27.27 -22.92
C ARG A 20 17.35 27.76 -21.53
N LEU A 21 16.84 28.99 -21.42
CA LEU A 21 16.46 29.61 -20.14
C LEU A 21 15.30 28.88 -19.47
N VAL A 22 14.27 28.45 -20.21
CA VAL A 22 13.16 27.68 -19.64
C VAL A 22 13.63 26.30 -19.18
N ASN A 23 14.53 25.64 -19.92
CA ASN A 23 15.10 24.37 -19.48
C ASN A 23 15.98 24.53 -18.24
N GLU A 24 16.74 25.62 -18.14
CA GLU A 24 17.54 25.96 -16.96
C GLU A 24 16.65 26.28 -15.75
N TYR A 25 15.61 27.10 -15.94
CA TYR A 25 14.56 27.35 -14.94
C TYR A 25 13.93 26.04 -14.45
N ARG A 26 13.49 25.16 -15.36
CA ARG A 26 12.88 23.87 -14.99
C ARG A 26 13.86 22.94 -14.27
N LYS A 27 15.16 23.01 -14.57
CA LYS A 27 16.20 22.29 -13.82
C LYS A 27 16.34 22.85 -12.40
N LEU A 28 16.42 24.17 -12.24
CA LEU A 28 16.49 24.85 -10.95
C LEU A 28 15.24 24.65 -10.11
N GLU A 29 14.06 24.77 -10.71
CA GLU A 29 12.76 24.53 -10.07
C GLU A 29 12.68 23.13 -9.49
N LYS A 30 13.18 22.11 -10.21
CA LYS A 30 13.27 20.73 -9.69
C LYS A 30 14.23 20.57 -8.50
N THR A 31 15.18 21.49 -8.30
CA THR A 31 16.07 21.48 -7.12
C THR A 31 15.46 22.17 -5.91
N LEU A 32 14.44 23.00 -6.10
CA LEU A 32 13.70 23.61 -5.01
C LEU A 32 12.78 22.55 -4.40
N ALA A 33 13.07 22.15 -3.17
CA ALA A 33 12.14 21.34 -2.41
C ALA A 33 10.93 22.22 -2.07
N PRO A 34 9.69 21.84 -2.47
CA PRO A 34 8.51 22.56 -2.01
C PRO A 34 8.43 22.47 -0.49
N ASP A 35 7.94 23.55 0.15
CA ASP A 35 7.69 23.53 1.58
C ASP A 35 6.75 22.36 1.92
N GLN A 36 7.24 21.45 2.76
CA GLN A 36 6.44 20.33 3.23
C GLN A 36 5.57 20.81 4.40
N THR A 37 4.38 21.31 4.09
CA THR A 37 3.38 21.56 5.11
C THR A 37 2.59 20.29 5.35
N VAL A 38 2.68 19.74 6.55
CA VAL A 38 1.76 18.68 6.99
C VAL A 38 0.54 19.38 7.58
N GLY A 39 -0.65 19.08 7.04
CA GLY A 39 -1.90 19.47 7.69
C GLY A 39 -1.90 18.90 9.11
N SER A 40 -1.71 19.76 10.09
CA SER A 40 -1.76 19.39 11.51
C SER A 40 -2.94 20.07 12.17
N VAL A 41 -3.41 19.50 13.27
CA VAL A 41 -4.41 20.17 14.09
C VAL A 41 -3.73 21.33 14.79
N ALA A 42 -4.06 22.57 14.40
CA ALA A 42 -3.50 23.78 14.97
C ALA A 42 -3.48 23.70 16.50
N GLU A 43 -2.31 23.87 17.10
CA GLU A 43 -2.16 23.93 18.57
C GLU A 43 -2.27 25.36 19.08
N TRP A 44 -3.30 25.57 19.91
CA TRP A 44 -3.56 26.82 20.58
C TRP A 44 -3.09 26.69 22.02
N ASN A 45 -2.37 27.72 22.49
CA ASN A 45 -1.91 27.77 23.88
C ASN A 45 -3.11 27.79 24.84
N GLU A 46 -4.19 28.46 24.46
CA GLU A 46 -5.41 28.52 25.25
C GLU A 46 -6.30 27.33 24.90
N GLY A 47 -6.71 26.56 25.91
CA GLY A 47 -7.81 25.63 25.72
C GLY A 47 -9.14 26.35 25.91
N ARG A 48 -10.05 26.23 24.94
CA ARG A 48 -11.34 26.92 24.91
C ARG A 48 -12.49 25.93 25.08
N ASP A 49 -13.48 26.32 25.86
CA ASP A 49 -14.76 25.61 25.89
C ASP A 49 -15.44 25.74 24.53
N GLU A 50 -16.11 24.68 24.11
CA GLU A 50 -16.72 24.60 22.78
C GLU A 50 -18.23 24.55 22.89
N ARG A 51 -18.91 25.05 21.86
CA ARG A 51 -20.36 24.98 21.79
C ARG A 51 -20.78 23.78 20.96
N ILE A 52 -21.76 23.03 21.46
CA ILE A 52 -22.32 21.91 20.71
C ILE A 52 -23.23 22.47 19.62
N GLY A 53 -22.95 22.10 18.37
CA GLY A 53 -23.84 22.36 17.24
C GLY A 53 -25.18 21.65 17.44
N ILE A 54 -26.27 22.40 17.47
CA ILE A 54 -27.61 21.84 17.64
C ILE A 54 -27.89 20.94 16.44
N ARG A 55 -28.13 19.65 16.70
CA ARG A 55 -28.29 18.61 15.67
C ARG A 55 -27.11 18.51 14.69
N GLY A 56 -25.90 18.89 15.14
CA GLY A 56 -24.69 18.89 14.32
C GLY A 56 -24.54 20.09 13.38
N SER A 57 -25.38 21.12 13.52
CA SER A 57 -25.25 22.36 12.75
C SER A 57 -23.99 23.14 13.15
N TYR A 58 -23.17 23.53 12.18
CA TYR A 58 -21.97 24.35 12.41
C TYR A 58 -22.26 25.86 12.49
N THR A 59 -23.51 26.27 12.27
CA THR A 59 -23.96 27.66 12.35
C THR A 59 -24.92 27.91 13.51
N ASP A 60 -25.54 26.85 14.04
CA ASP A 60 -26.49 26.91 15.14
C ASP A 60 -25.90 26.23 16.38
N PHE A 61 -25.39 27.06 17.28
CA PHE A 61 -24.65 26.61 18.46
C PHE A 61 -25.54 26.70 19.70
N GLY A 62 -25.55 25.64 20.49
CA GLY A 62 -26.13 25.63 21.82
C GLY A 62 -25.23 26.29 22.86
N GLU A 63 -25.54 26.01 24.13
CA GLU A 63 -24.75 26.50 25.26
C GLU A 63 -23.30 25.97 25.22
N PRO A 64 -22.32 26.76 25.71
CA PRO A 64 -20.95 26.30 25.89
C PRO A 64 -20.89 25.05 26.77
N VAL A 65 -20.01 24.13 26.41
CA VAL A 65 -19.74 22.93 27.19
C VAL A 65 -18.30 22.98 27.67
N ASP A 66 -18.16 22.86 28.99
CA ASP A 66 -16.86 22.83 29.65
C ASP A 66 -15.99 21.71 29.08
N ARG A 67 -14.71 22.02 28.89
CA ARG A 67 -13.72 21.03 28.50
C ARG A 67 -13.65 19.89 29.51
N GLY A 68 -14.00 18.70 29.05
CA GLY A 68 -13.97 17.46 29.84
C GLY A 68 -12.90 16.47 29.38
N ARG A 69 -12.67 15.43 30.20
CA ARG A 69 -11.96 14.20 29.78
C ARG A 69 -12.94 13.19 29.21
N VAL A 70 -12.47 12.29 28.36
CA VAL A 70 -13.24 11.12 27.92
C VAL A 70 -13.49 10.22 29.14
N ARG A 71 -14.72 10.24 29.65
CA ARG A 71 -15.12 9.53 30.89
C ARG A 71 -14.93 8.01 30.81
N PHE A 72 -14.92 7.45 29.60
CA PHE A 72 -14.73 6.02 29.36
C PHE A 72 -13.35 5.50 29.80
N LEU A 73 -12.30 6.33 29.82
CA LEU A 73 -10.94 5.90 30.22
C LEU A 73 -10.66 6.09 31.73
N GLY A 74 -11.71 6.23 32.55
CA GLY A 74 -11.62 6.29 34.00
C GLY A 74 -12.05 7.61 34.62
N THR A 75 -12.29 7.56 35.92
CA THR A 75 -12.80 8.65 36.76
C THR A 75 -11.65 9.35 37.49
N ALA A 76 -10.90 10.21 36.79
CA ALA A 76 -10.00 11.16 37.45
C ALA A 76 -10.48 12.59 37.16
N ALA A 77 -10.41 13.45 38.19
CA ALA A 77 -10.88 14.83 38.18
C ALA A 77 -10.35 15.65 36.98
N GLY A 78 -11.13 16.66 36.58
CA GLY A 78 -11.04 17.41 35.32
C GLY A 78 -9.67 17.99 34.97
N PHE A 79 -9.52 18.41 33.71
CA PHE A 79 -8.32 19.12 33.27
C PHE A 79 -8.20 20.46 34.04
N GLN A 80 -7.27 20.53 34.99
CA GLN A 80 -7.06 21.73 35.82
C GLN A 80 -6.34 22.89 35.09
N THR A 81 -5.99 22.77 33.80
CA THR A 81 -5.15 23.78 33.14
C THR A 81 -5.88 24.49 31.99
N GLN A 82 -6.30 25.73 32.26
CA GLN A 82 -6.79 26.69 31.26
C GLN A 82 -5.69 27.17 30.30
N THR A 83 -4.42 26.96 30.67
CA THR A 83 -3.23 27.45 29.95
C THR A 83 -2.71 26.50 28.87
N SER A 84 -3.41 25.41 28.57
CA SER A 84 -3.02 24.48 27.50
C SER A 84 -4.21 23.86 26.77
N SER A 85 -3.98 23.40 25.53
CA SER A 85 -4.97 22.66 24.73
C SER A 85 -5.46 21.36 25.39
N GLY A 86 -4.75 20.80 26.37
CA GLY A 86 -5.08 19.56 27.06
C GLY A 86 -4.77 18.28 26.27
N ARG A 87 -4.43 18.39 24.97
CA ARG A 87 -4.12 17.25 24.09
C ARG A 87 -2.92 16.44 24.57
N LEU A 88 -1.83 17.11 24.96
CA LEU A 88 -0.65 16.40 25.49
C LEU A 88 -0.99 15.64 26.79
N GLY A 89 -1.81 16.23 27.66
CA GLY A 89 -2.29 15.57 28.88
C GLY A 89 -3.17 14.36 28.57
N TRP A 90 -4.02 14.45 27.55
CA TRP A 90 -4.81 13.34 27.03
C TRP A 90 -3.93 12.21 26.49
N VAL A 91 -2.98 12.52 25.60
CA VAL A 91 -2.06 11.52 25.02
C VAL A 91 -1.29 10.80 26.12
N ARG A 92 -0.73 11.52 27.10
CA ARG A 92 -0.03 10.93 28.25
C ARG A 92 -0.90 9.99 29.08
N GLN A 93 -2.20 10.23 29.15
CA GLN A 93 -3.13 9.34 29.85
C GLN A 93 -3.44 8.09 29.02
N VAL A 94 -3.70 8.27 27.72
CA VAL A 94 -4.00 7.17 26.79
C VAL A 94 -2.79 6.23 26.69
N THR A 95 -1.58 6.76 26.61
CA THR A 95 -0.33 5.99 26.51
C THR A 95 0.31 5.71 27.87
N ASN A 96 -0.44 5.87 28.98
CA ASN A 96 0.09 5.58 30.31
C ASN A 96 0.38 4.08 30.45
N GLU A 97 1.45 3.72 31.16
CA GLU A 97 1.83 2.32 31.42
C GLU A 97 0.74 1.52 32.15
N HIS A 98 -0.11 2.18 32.93
CA HIS A 98 -1.26 1.59 33.63
C HIS A 98 -2.48 1.41 32.71
N ASN A 99 -2.42 1.88 31.46
CA ASN A 99 -3.46 1.69 30.45
C ASN A 99 -2.93 0.80 29.30
N PRO A 100 -3.10 -0.53 29.38
CA PRO A 100 -2.56 -1.45 28.38
C PRO A 100 -3.34 -1.42 27.05
N LEU A 101 -4.53 -0.80 27.00
CA LEU A 101 -5.42 -0.88 25.85
C LEU A 101 -4.76 -0.39 24.56
N THR A 102 -4.10 0.77 24.61
CA THR A 102 -3.44 1.35 23.43
C THR A 102 -2.32 0.46 22.91
N ALA A 103 -1.51 -0.11 23.80
CA ALA A 103 -0.44 -1.04 23.44
C ALA A 103 -1.00 -2.35 22.87
N ARG A 104 -2.04 -2.93 23.49
CA ARG A 104 -2.72 -4.15 23.00
C ARG A 104 -3.29 -3.94 21.59
N VAL A 105 -4.02 -2.85 21.36
CA VAL A 105 -4.60 -2.51 20.04
C VAL A 105 -3.49 -2.37 18.99
N TYR A 106 -2.41 -1.63 19.31
CA TYR A 106 -1.32 -1.41 18.37
C TYR A 106 -0.57 -2.70 18.04
N VAL A 107 -0.22 -3.50 19.05
CA VAL A 107 0.44 -4.80 18.87
C VAL A 107 -0.42 -5.73 18.03
N ASN A 108 -1.73 -5.80 18.29
CA ASN A 108 -2.64 -6.62 17.49
C ASN A 108 -2.71 -6.16 16.03
N ARG A 109 -2.68 -4.85 15.76
CA ARG A 109 -2.61 -4.32 14.38
C ARG A 109 -1.30 -4.73 13.68
N VAL A 110 -0.16 -4.61 14.36
CA VAL A 110 1.13 -5.06 13.80
C VAL A 110 1.12 -6.57 13.54
N TRP A 111 0.59 -7.35 14.48
CA TRP A 111 0.39 -8.80 14.30
C TRP A 111 -0.51 -9.07 13.08
N HIS A 112 -1.66 -8.43 12.98
CA HIS A 112 -2.59 -8.57 11.86
C HIS A 112 -1.92 -8.29 10.51
N TYR A 113 -1.17 -7.19 10.36
CA TYR A 113 -0.49 -6.88 9.10
C TYR A 113 0.60 -7.88 8.71
N LEU A 114 1.28 -8.46 9.70
CA LEU A 114 2.32 -9.45 9.46
C LEU A 114 1.70 -10.82 9.14
N PHE A 115 0.82 -11.32 10.01
CA PHE A 115 0.28 -12.68 9.99
C PHE A 115 -1.04 -12.82 9.20
N GLY A 116 -1.63 -11.72 8.74
CA GLY A 116 -2.89 -11.69 7.98
C GLY A 116 -4.16 -11.61 8.84
N GLU A 117 -4.12 -12.13 10.06
CA GLU A 117 -5.21 -12.08 11.04
C GLU A 117 -4.69 -11.63 12.40
N GLY A 118 -5.50 -10.90 13.17
CA GLY A 118 -5.13 -10.46 14.51
C GLY A 118 -5.28 -11.58 15.54
N LEU A 119 -4.60 -11.44 16.70
CA LEU A 119 -4.93 -12.22 17.90
C LEU A 119 -6.36 -11.91 18.37
N VAL A 120 -6.78 -10.66 18.18
CA VAL A 120 -8.18 -10.22 18.16
C VAL A 120 -8.54 -9.95 16.70
N ARG A 121 -9.49 -10.73 16.15
CA ARG A 121 -9.87 -10.68 14.73
C ARG A 121 -10.72 -9.45 14.35
N THR A 122 -11.19 -8.70 15.33
CA THR A 122 -11.88 -7.41 15.18
C THR A 122 -10.93 -6.26 15.51
N PRO A 123 -10.01 -5.87 14.61
CA PRO A 123 -8.98 -4.87 14.90
C PRO A 123 -9.54 -3.46 15.17
N ASP A 124 -10.80 -3.19 14.81
CA ASP A 124 -11.50 -1.93 15.06
C ASP A 124 -12.34 -1.92 16.35
N ASP A 125 -12.55 -3.09 16.98
CA ASP A 125 -13.36 -3.19 18.20
C ASP A 125 -12.67 -4.08 19.24
N PHE A 126 -12.07 -3.44 20.25
CA PHE A 126 -11.50 -4.09 21.43
C PHE A 126 -12.43 -4.02 22.65
N GLY A 127 -13.67 -3.57 22.45
CA GLY A 127 -14.71 -3.47 23.46
C GLY A 127 -15.54 -4.74 23.61
N HIS A 128 -16.70 -4.61 24.26
CA HIS A 128 -17.59 -5.73 24.53
C HIS A 128 -18.24 -6.36 23.29
N LEU A 129 -18.30 -5.62 22.17
CA LEU A 129 -18.81 -6.12 20.90
C LEU A 129 -17.70 -6.72 20.02
N GLY A 130 -16.43 -6.55 20.43
CA GLY A 130 -15.26 -7.16 19.81
C GLY A 130 -15.11 -8.64 20.15
N GLU A 131 -14.15 -9.29 19.48
CA GLU A 131 -13.82 -10.68 19.76
C GLU A 131 -12.84 -10.77 20.92
N THR A 132 -12.88 -11.88 21.66
CA THR A 132 -11.86 -12.17 22.66
C THR A 132 -10.54 -12.57 22.00
N PRO A 133 -9.38 -12.16 22.56
CA PRO A 133 -8.08 -12.58 22.04
C PRO A 133 -7.95 -14.11 22.04
N SER A 134 -7.43 -14.70 20.96
CA SER A 134 -7.13 -16.14 20.94
C SER A 134 -6.03 -16.51 21.93
N HIS A 135 -5.07 -15.62 22.16
CA HIS A 135 -3.95 -15.80 23.10
C HIS A 135 -3.81 -14.55 24.00
N PRO A 136 -4.62 -14.42 25.06
CA PRO A 136 -4.63 -13.21 25.89
C PRO A 136 -3.29 -12.97 26.60
N GLU A 137 -2.66 -14.01 27.13
CA GLU A 137 -1.36 -13.89 27.80
C GLU A 137 -0.24 -13.48 26.84
N LEU A 138 -0.27 -13.97 25.60
CA LEU A 138 0.68 -13.57 24.56
C LEU A 138 0.49 -12.09 24.19
N LEU A 139 -0.76 -11.66 24.00
CA LEU A 139 -1.08 -10.27 23.70
C LEU A 139 -0.59 -9.34 24.82
N ASP A 140 -0.74 -9.75 26.08
CA ASP A 140 -0.30 -9.00 27.25
C ASP A 140 1.21 -8.91 27.36
N TYR A 141 1.89 -10.03 27.11
CA TYR A 141 3.34 -10.08 27.03
C TYR A 141 3.88 -9.13 25.96
N LEU A 142 3.32 -9.19 24.75
CA LEU A 142 3.75 -8.36 23.63
C LEU A 142 3.45 -6.88 23.88
N ALA A 143 2.28 -6.54 24.42
CA ALA A 143 1.91 -5.16 24.75
C ALA A 143 2.82 -4.56 25.83
N THR A 144 3.08 -5.31 26.91
CA THR A 144 3.97 -4.88 28.00
C THR A 144 5.38 -4.65 27.48
N ARG A 145 5.91 -5.62 26.72
CA ARG A 145 7.25 -5.52 26.13
C ARG A 145 7.36 -4.36 25.15
N PHE A 146 6.33 -4.12 24.33
CA PHE A 146 6.30 -3.01 23.40
C PHE A 146 6.41 -1.65 24.11
N MET A 147 5.70 -1.47 25.23
CA MET A 147 5.82 -0.27 26.07
C MET A 147 7.22 -0.14 26.69
N GLN A 148 7.75 -1.21 27.29
CA GLN A 148 9.07 -1.23 27.92
C GLN A 148 10.22 -0.95 26.93
N GLU A 149 10.08 -1.37 25.68
CA GLU A 149 11.08 -1.15 24.63
C GLU A 149 10.97 0.24 23.95
N GLY A 150 10.15 1.13 24.51
CA GLY A 150 9.98 2.51 24.06
C GLY A 150 9.06 2.66 22.85
N TRP A 151 8.02 1.82 22.75
CA TRP A 151 7.03 1.87 21.66
C TRP A 151 7.66 1.71 20.26
N SER A 152 8.77 0.98 20.17
CA SER A 152 9.51 0.82 18.91
C SER A 152 8.86 -0.24 18.01
N THR A 153 8.15 0.19 16.96
CA THR A 153 7.56 -0.69 15.95
C THR A 153 8.59 -1.62 15.32
N LYS A 154 9.82 -1.13 15.09
CA LYS A 154 10.89 -1.93 14.48
C LYS A 154 11.34 -3.09 15.37
N LYS A 155 11.43 -2.89 16.70
CA LYS A 155 11.78 -3.95 17.64
C LYS A 155 10.64 -4.97 17.75
N LEU A 156 9.39 -4.51 17.80
CA LEU A 156 8.21 -5.39 17.78
C LEU A 156 8.17 -6.25 16.52
N ILE A 157 8.32 -5.66 15.33
CA ILE A 157 8.37 -6.42 14.07
C ILE A 157 9.49 -7.45 14.12
N ARG A 158 10.71 -7.07 14.54
CA ARG A 158 11.84 -7.99 14.68
C ARG A 158 11.51 -9.18 15.58
N LEU A 159 10.91 -8.93 16.74
CA LEU A 159 10.48 -9.98 17.66
C LEU A 159 9.51 -10.95 16.96
N LEU A 160 8.48 -10.43 16.32
CA LEU A 160 7.45 -11.23 15.64
C LEU A 160 8.02 -12.06 14.49
N VAL A 161 8.79 -11.47 13.58
CA VAL A 161 9.35 -12.20 12.42
C VAL A 161 10.47 -13.18 12.81
N SER A 162 11.02 -13.05 14.01
CA SER A 162 12.01 -13.99 14.55
C SER A 162 11.39 -15.18 15.29
N SER A 163 10.08 -15.12 15.59
CA SER A 163 9.35 -16.12 16.37
C SER A 163 9.26 -17.48 15.67
N ALA A 164 9.03 -18.54 16.46
CA ALA A 164 8.70 -19.85 15.92
C ALA A 164 7.41 -19.80 15.09
N THR A 165 6.40 -19.05 15.55
CA THR A 165 5.11 -18.86 14.88
C THR A 165 5.26 -18.32 13.45
N TRP A 166 6.12 -17.31 13.25
CA TRP A 166 6.40 -16.75 11.92
C TRP A 166 7.14 -17.73 11.00
N LYS A 167 7.99 -18.58 11.57
CA LYS A 167 8.83 -19.53 10.81
C LYS A 167 8.12 -20.86 10.55
N GLN A 168 6.85 -21.00 10.93
CA GLN A 168 6.07 -22.21 10.65
C GLN A 168 5.90 -22.42 9.15
N LYS A 169 5.68 -23.68 8.76
CA LYS A 169 5.31 -24.01 7.39
C LYS A 169 3.86 -23.58 7.14
N SER A 170 3.54 -23.27 5.89
CA SER A 170 2.16 -22.99 5.45
C SER A 170 1.36 -24.24 5.07
N VAL A 171 1.91 -25.43 5.30
CA VAL A 171 1.23 -26.70 5.04
C VAL A 171 0.67 -27.22 6.36
N PRO A 172 -0.66 -27.18 6.56
CA PRO A 172 -1.26 -27.63 7.80
C PRO A 172 -1.31 -29.16 7.88
N GLU A 173 -1.31 -29.69 9.10
CA GLU A 173 -1.57 -31.10 9.38
C GLU A 173 -3.08 -31.36 9.42
N LEU A 174 -3.56 -32.44 8.79
CA LEU A 174 -4.99 -32.72 8.66
C LEU A 174 -5.71 -32.77 10.02
N ALA A 175 -5.11 -33.42 11.02
CA ALA A 175 -5.67 -33.50 12.37
C ALA A 175 -5.81 -32.11 13.04
N ALA A 176 -4.89 -31.18 12.76
CA ALA A 176 -4.96 -29.82 13.28
C ALA A 176 -6.07 -28.99 12.59
N VAL A 177 -6.28 -29.21 11.29
CA VAL A 177 -7.37 -28.55 10.54
C VAL A 177 -8.74 -29.02 11.02
N GLU A 178 -8.89 -30.30 11.38
CA GLU A 178 -10.15 -30.82 11.93
C GLU A 178 -10.51 -30.19 13.28
N LEU A 179 -9.51 -29.92 14.13
CA LEU A 179 -9.70 -29.34 15.46
C LEU A 179 -9.81 -27.81 15.45
N ASP A 180 -9.04 -27.14 14.59
CA ASP A 180 -8.99 -25.68 14.44
C ASP A 180 -8.99 -25.30 12.95
N PRO A 181 -10.15 -25.40 12.28
CA PRO A 181 -10.28 -25.14 10.84
C PRO A 181 -9.98 -23.69 10.46
N GLU A 182 -10.16 -22.76 11.40
CA GLU A 182 -9.92 -21.34 11.18
C GLU A 182 -8.49 -20.91 11.53
N ASN A 183 -7.62 -21.84 11.93
CA ASN A 183 -6.25 -21.55 12.37
C ASN A 183 -6.19 -20.49 13.49
N ARG A 184 -7.17 -20.47 14.40
CA ARG A 184 -7.25 -19.53 15.54
C ARG A 184 -6.08 -19.71 16.52
N LEU A 185 -5.53 -20.92 16.60
CA LEU A 185 -4.40 -21.33 17.43
C LEU A 185 -3.05 -21.23 16.72
N TRP A 186 -3.00 -20.72 15.48
CA TRP A 186 -1.77 -20.52 14.71
C TRP A 186 -0.92 -21.80 14.55
N HIS A 187 -1.54 -22.93 14.19
CA HIS A 187 -0.86 -24.21 13.96
C HIS A 187 -0.10 -24.28 12.63
N HIS A 188 -0.29 -23.30 11.74
CA HIS A 188 0.50 -23.11 10.53
C HIS A 188 0.52 -21.62 10.13
N MET A 189 1.44 -21.25 9.24
CA MET A 189 1.49 -19.90 8.68
C MET A 189 0.50 -19.76 7.50
N PRO A 190 -0.57 -18.94 7.60
CA PRO A 190 -1.55 -18.85 6.53
C PRO A 190 -0.97 -18.16 5.29
N MET A 191 -1.36 -18.61 4.10
CA MET A 191 -1.06 -17.86 2.87
C MET A 191 -1.84 -16.54 2.88
N ARG A 192 -1.15 -15.43 2.68
CA ARG A 192 -1.75 -14.10 2.70
C ARG A 192 -1.77 -13.50 1.31
N ARG A 193 -2.93 -13.01 0.89
CA ARG A 193 -3.02 -12.23 -0.34
C ARG A 193 -2.37 -10.86 -0.15
N LEU A 194 -1.63 -10.40 -1.16
CA LEU A 194 -1.14 -9.04 -1.24
C LEU A 194 -2.29 -8.05 -1.42
N GLU A 195 -2.16 -6.90 -0.77
CA GLU A 195 -3.08 -5.77 -0.94
C GLU A 195 -2.87 -5.08 -2.30
N ALA A 196 -3.86 -4.30 -2.74
CA ALA A 196 -3.85 -3.61 -4.04
C ALA A 196 -2.54 -2.84 -4.32
N GLU A 197 -2.08 -2.05 -3.36
CA GLU A 197 -0.86 -1.26 -3.43
C GLU A 197 0.38 -2.15 -3.56
N ALA A 198 0.42 -3.27 -2.84
CA ALA A 198 1.52 -4.22 -2.89
C ALA A 198 1.55 -5.01 -4.20
N ILE A 199 0.39 -5.37 -4.77
CA ILE A 199 0.29 -6.00 -6.09
C ILE A 199 0.84 -5.05 -7.17
N ARG A 200 0.40 -3.79 -7.16
CA ARG A 200 0.88 -2.77 -8.09
C ARG A 200 2.40 -2.55 -7.94
N ASP A 201 2.87 -2.36 -6.72
CA ASP A 201 4.30 -2.13 -6.43
C ASP A 201 5.16 -3.36 -6.76
N ALA A 202 4.63 -4.59 -6.64
CA ALA A 202 5.31 -5.81 -7.07
C ALA A 202 5.53 -5.81 -8.58
N MET A 203 4.52 -5.46 -9.38
CA MET A 203 4.65 -5.35 -10.84
C MET A 203 5.66 -4.27 -11.24
N LEU A 204 5.65 -3.11 -10.58
CA LEU A 204 6.67 -2.07 -10.79
C LEU A 204 8.08 -2.58 -10.45
N SER A 205 8.23 -3.32 -9.35
CA SER A 205 9.51 -3.85 -8.89
C SER A 205 10.12 -4.84 -9.88
N VAL A 206 9.33 -5.82 -10.31
CA VAL A 206 9.81 -6.88 -11.21
C VAL A 206 10.03 -6.39 -12.63
N SER A 207 9.21 -5.44 -13.12
CA SER A 207 9.42 -4.79 -14.43
C SER A 207 10.60 -3.81 -14.44
N GLY A 208 11.15 -3.45 -13.27
CA GLY A 208 12.24 -2.48 -13.17
C GLY A 208 11.79 -1.02 -13.21
N ARG A 209 10.49 -0.76 -13.15
CA ARG A 209 9.90 0.59 -13.15
C ARG A 209 9.86 1.23 -11.76
N LEU A 210 9.99 0.46 -10.68
CA LEU A 210 9.83 0.98 -9.32
C LEU A 210 10.87 2.05 -8.95
N ASP A 211 10.41 3.28 -8.78
CA ASP A 211 11.13 4.36 -8.12
C ASP A 211 11.02 4.22 -6.59
N LYS A 212 12.18 4.07 -5.94
CA LYS A 212 12.31 3.93 -4.48
C LYS A 212 12.52 5.25 -3.75
N THR A 213 12.51 6.38 -4.46
CA THR A 213 12.69 7.71 -3.87
C THR A 213 11.64 7.93 -2.78
N LEU A 214 12.09 8.35 -1.59
CA LEU A 214 11.20 8.62 -0.47
C LEU A 214 10.77 10.08 -0.48
N TYR A 215 9.55 10.33 0.01
CA TYR A 215 8.94 11.66 0.09
C TYR A 215 8.76 12.31 -1.28
N GLY A 216 8.42 13.60 -1.29
CA GLY A 216 8.07 14.35 -2.50
C GLY A 216 6.57 14.44 -2.73
N PRO A 217 6.16 15.19 -3.77
CA PRO A 217 4.75 15.38 -4.08
C PRO A 217 4.07 14.07 -4.46
N ALA A 218 2.75 14.05 -4.29
CA ALA A 218 1.92 12.97 -4.83
C ALA A 218 1.95 13.00 -6.37
N VAL A 219 1.70 11.86 -6.97
CA VAL A 219 1.51 11.71 -8.41
C VAL A 219 0.05 11.42 -8.68
N GLU A 220 -0.52 12.15 -9.63
CA GLU A 220 -1.89 11.90 -10.07
C GLU A 220 -2.04 10.46 -10.57
N PRO A 221 -3.14 9.75 -10.26
CA PRO A 221 -3.39 8.45 -10.86
C PRO A 221 -3.71 8.59 -12.35
N TYR A 222 -3.51 7.50 -13.08
CA TYR A 222 -3.96 7.40 -14.46
C TYR A 222 -5.47 7.56 -14.57
N ARG A 223 -5.91 8.47 -15.45
CA ARG A 223 -7.31 8.72 -15.78
C ARG A 223 -7.49 8.77 -17.30
N THR A 224 -8.65 8.31 -17.77
CA THR A 224 -8.98 8.38 -19.20
C THR A 224 -9.27 9.81 -19.65
N ALA A 225 -9.88 10.61 -18.77
CA ALA A 225 -10.23 12.00 -19.00
C ALA A 225 -9.96 12.84 -17.74
N GLU A 226 -9.66 14.12 -17.94
CA GLU A 226 -9.51 15.10 -16.86
C GLU A 226 -10.83 15.81 -16.56
N ASP A 227 -11.05 16.17 -15.31
CA ASP A 227 -12.17 17.00 -14.86
C ASP A 227 -11.65 18.07 -13.88
N GLY A 228 -11.37 19.26 -14.40
CA GLY A 228 -10.85 20.38 -13.61
C GLY A 228 -11.83 20.90 -12.55
N GLN A 229 -13.14 20.74 -12.76
CA GLN A 229 -14.14 21.16 -11.76
C GLN A 229 -14.08 20.28 -10.51
N LYS A 230 -13.80 18.99 -10.70
CA LYS A 230 -13.63 18.02 -9.62
C LYS A 230 -12.18 17.85 -9.17
N ARG A 231 -11.25 18.62 -9.75
CA ARG A 231 -9.79 18.50 -9.53
C ARG A 231 -9.29 17.07 -9.81
N LEU A 232 -9.78 16.45 -10.87
CA LEU A 232 -9.35 15.13 -11.33
C LEU A 232 -8.38 15.31 -12.49
N PHE A 233 -7.09 15.46 -12.19
CA PHE A 233 -6.04 15.64 -13.19
C PHE A 233 -5.52 14.28 -13.67
N LYS A 234 -4.93 14.21 -14.86
CA LYS A 234 -4.47 12.94 -15.43
C LYS A 234 -3.00 12.73 -15.11
N GLY A 235 -2.70 11.59 -14.50
CA GLY A 235 -1.33 11.14 -14.33
C GLY A 235 -0.87 10.07 -15.34
N PRO A 236 0.42 9.69 -15.26
CA PRO A 236 1.00 8.60 -16.05
C PRO A 236 0.36 7.26 -15.70
N LEU A 237 0.34 6.34 -16.67
CA LEU A 237 -0.26 5.00 -16.51
C LEU A 237 0.32 4.23 -15.31
N ASP A 238 1.63 4.33 -15.11
CA ASP A 238 2.37 3.66 -14.05
C ASP A 238 2.74 4.62 -12.90
N GLY A 239 2.15 5.82 -12.85
CA GLY A 239 2.45 6.83 -11.83
C GLY A 239 3.94 7.20 -11.78
N ASP A 240 4.62 7.25 -12.92
CA ASP A 240 6.08 7.45 -13.06
C ASP A 240 6.92 6.42 -12.29
N GLY A 241 6.35 5.24 -12.05
CA GLY A 241 7.00 4.18 -11.31
C GLY A 241 7.03 4.40 -9.78
N ARG A 242 6.39 5.47 -9.28
CA ARG A 242 6.31 5.76 -7.85
C ARG A 242 5.54 4.65 -7.12
N ARG A 243 5.98 4.38 -5.88
CA ARG A 243 5.24 3.51 -4.95
C ARG A 243 3.81 3.99 -4.83
N SER A 244 2.88 3.04 -4.73
CA SER A 244 1.43 3.29 -4.72
C SER A 244 0.99 4.24 -3.59
N ILE A 245 1.75 4.31 -2.50
CA ILE A 245 1.52 5.26 -1.39
C ILE A 245 1.66 6.73 -1.78
N TYR A 246 2.33 7.03 -2.90
CA TYR A 246 2.49 8.39 -3.43
C TYR A 246 1.49 8.70 -4.53
N THR A 247 0.63 7.74 -4.92
CA THR A 247 -0.46 8.01 -5.85
C THR A 247 -1.55 8.78 -5.13
N GLU A 248 -2.00 9.89 -5.71
CA GLU A 248 -3.06 10.70 -5.12
C GLU A 248 -4.38 9.92 -5.03
N VAL A 249 -5.03 10.02 -3.87
CA VAL A 249 -6.29 9.35 -3.57
C VAL A 249 -7.39 10.40 -3.50
N THR A 250 -8.39 10.26 -4.37
CA THR A 250 -9.57 11.15 -4.38
C THR A 250 -10.82 10.39 -3.98
N LEU A 251 -11.76 11.08 -3.31
CA LEU A 251 -13.05 10.51 -2.91
C LEU A 251 -14.01 10.28 -4.09
N MET A 252 -13.75 10.91 -5.23
CA MET A 252 -14.65 10.95 -6.38
C MET A 252 -14.31 9.86 -7.41
N GLU A 253 -13.03 9.70 -7.73
CA GLU A 253 -12.54 8.65 -8.64
C GLU A 253 -11.23 8.06 -8.08
N PRO A 254 -11.30 6.90 -7.40
CA PRO A 254 -10.11 6.18 -6.97
C PRO A 254 -9.40 5.53 -8.17
N SER A 255 -8.18 5.04 -7.97
CA SER A 255 -7.48 4.24 -8.97
C SER A 255 -8.30 3.00 -9.31
N ARG A 256 -8.67 2.84 -10.59
CA ARG A 256 -9.48 1.70 -11.05
C ARG A 256 -8.79 0.36 -10.79
N PHE A 257 -7.49 0.27 -11.09
CA PHE A 257 -6.69 -0.93 -10.84
C PHE A 257 -6.69 -1.29 -9.36
N MET A 258 -6.37 -0.34 -8.47
CA MET A 258 -6.29 -0.64 -7.04
C MET A 258 -7.68 -0.94 -6.43
N ALA A 259 -8.73 -0.26 -6.89
CA ALA A 259 -10.10 -0.51 -6.45
C ALA A 259 -10.56 -1.96 -6.75
N ILE A 260 -10.21 -2.50 -7.92
CA ILE A 260 -10.52 -3.91 -8.29
C ILE A 260 -9.88 -4.90 -7.30
N PHE A 261 -8.72 -4.56 -6.73
CA PHE A 261 -8.01 -5.36 -5.73
C PHE A 261 -8.36 -5.00 -4.28
N ASN A 262 -9.59 -4.52 -4.05
CA ASN A 262 -10.15 -4.21 -2.73
C ASN A 262 -9.43 -3.07 -1.99
N GLN A 263 -8.91 -2.07 -2.70
CA GLN A 263 -8.50 -0.83 -2.03
C GLN A 263 -9.70 -0.22 -1.29
N PRO A 264 -9.58 0.10 0.01
CA PRO A 264 -10.67 0.69 0.79
C PRO A 264 -11.19 1.98 0.20
N LEU A 265 -12.51 2.17 0.29
CA LEU A 265 -13.13 3.44 -0.08
C LEU A 265 -12.67 4.53 0.90
N PRO A 266 -12.14 5.68 0.43
CA PRO A 266 -11.59 6.70 1.33
C PRO A 266 -12.65 7.40 2.21
N LYS A 267 -13.93 7.09 2.01
CA LYS A 267 -15.07 7.59 2.81
C LYS A 267 -15.29 6.80 4.10
N GLN A 268 -14.65 5.66 4.27
CA GLN A 268 -14.90 4.74 5.38
C GLN A 268 -13.59 4.31 6.03
N SER A 269 -13.62 4.18 7.36
CA SER A 269 -12.53 3.56 8.11
C SER A 269 -12.62 2.05 7.97
N VAL A 270 -11.50 1.42 7.64
CA VAL A 270 -11.40 -0.03 7.45
C VAL A 270 -10.17 -0.54 8.20
N GLY A 271 -10.36 -1.28 9.30
CA GLY A 271 -9.27 -1.85 10.08
C GLY A 271 -8.80 -3.23 9.60
N ARG A 272 -9.66 -3.96 8.88
CA ARG A 272 -9.29 -5.17 8.14
C ARG A 272 -9.87 -5.09 6.74
N ARG A 273 -9.02 -5.23 5.72
CA ARG A 273 -9.44 -5.22 4.33
C ARG A 273 -10.02 -6.57 3.94
N ASP A 274 -11.12 -6.56 3.19
CA ASP A 274 -11.71 -7.79 2.65
C ASP A 274 -10.84 -8.37 1.54
N VAL A 275 -10.78 -9.70 1.48
CA VAL A 275 -10.10 -10.44 0.43
C VAL A 275 -11.11 -11.19 -0.42
N SER A 276 -11.38 -10.69 -1.62
CA SER A 276 -12.27 -11.32 -2.59
C SER A 276 -11.47 -12.01 -3.71
N ASN A 277 -11.91 -13.15 -4.24
CA ASN A 277 -11.29 -13.82 -5.40
C ASN A 277 -12.28 -13.88 -6.58
N VAL A 278 -12.66 -12.71 -7.07
CA VAL A 278 -13.69 -12.57 -8.12
C VAL A 278 -13.05 -12.68 -9.52
N PRO A 279 -13.79 -13.17 -10.53
CA PRO A 279 -13.31 -13.25 -11.91
C PRO A 279 -12.79 -11.91 -12.46
N ASP A 280 -13.39 -10.78 -12.05
CA ASP A 280 -13.02 -9.44 -12.48
C ASP A 280 -11.56 -9.10 -12.17
N GLN A 281 -11.01 -9.61 -11.06
CA GLN A 281 -9.60 -9.41 -10.71
C GLN A 281 -8.67 -10.17 -11.64
N ALA A 282 -9.02 -11.41 -12.01
CA ALA A 282 -8.26 -12.18 -12.98
C ALA A 282 -8.34 -11.53 -14.37
N LEU A 283 -9.52 -11.03 -14.76
CA LEU A 283 -9.71 -10.30 -16.01
C LEU A 283 -8.94 -8.97 -16.03
N ALA A 284 -8.81 -8.28 -14.89
CA ALA A 284 -7.96 -7.10 -14.78
C ALA A 284 -6.48 -7.44 -14.98
N LEU A 285 -5.97 -8.52 -14.41
CA LEU A 285 -4.59 -8.97 -14.66
C LEU A 285 -4.36 -9.34 -16.14
N LEU A 286 -5.39 -9.86 -16.80
CA LEU A 286 -5.29 -10.23 -18.21
C LEU A 286 -5.36 -9.02 -19.15
N ASN A 287 -6.17 -8.00 -18.84
CA ASN A 287 -6.55 -6.97 -19.82
C ASN A 287 -6.19 -5.53 -19.43
N ASP A 288 -5.84 -5.26 -18.17
CA ASP A 288 -5.59 -3.89 -17.74
C ASP A 288 -4.37 -3.30 -18.47
N PRO A 289 -4.46 -2.07 -19.02
CA PRO A 289 -3.35 -1.42 -19.72
C PRO A 289 -2.09 -1.31 -18.85
N PHE A 290 -2.24 -1.10 -17.54
CA PHE A 290 -1.11 -1.03 -16.62
C PHE A 290 -0.34 -2.36 -16.60
N VAL A 291 -1.03 -3.49 -16.50
CA VAL A 291 -0.41 -4.82 -16.43
C VAL A 291 0.31 -5.15 -17.74
N THR A 292 -0.35 -4.85 -18.87
CA THR A 292 0.24 -5.03 -20.21
C THR A 292 1.47 -4.16 -20.40
N ALA A 293 1.43 -2.90 -19.95
CA ALA A 293 2.57 -1.99 -20.01
C ALA A 293 3.72 -2.47 -19.12
N MET A 294 3.45 -2.97 -17.91
CA MET A 294 4.49 -3.52 -17.03
C MET A 294 5.15 -4.76 -17.63
N ALA A 295 4.39 -5.61 -18.31
CA ALA A 295 4.93 -6.79 -18.98
C ALA A 295 5.83 -6.38 -20.15
N LYS A 296 5.43 -5.34 -20.89
CA LYS A 296 6.23 -4.75 -21.97
C LYS A 296 7.54 -4.14 -21.44
N TYR A 297 7.48 -3.31 -20.39
CA TYR A 297 8.70 -2.76 -19.80
C TYR A 297 9.64 -3.85 -19.30
N TRP A 298 9.09 -4.90 -18.70
CA TRP A 298 9.91 -6.01 -18.26
C TRP A 298 10.59 -6.71 -19.44
N SER A 299 9.86 -6.98 -20.53
CA SER A 299 10.46 -7.62 -21.72
C SER A 299 11.53 -6.78 -22.39
N GLU A 300 11.39 -5.45 -22.42
CA GLU A 300 12.43 -4.53 -22.90
C GLU A 300 13.70 -4.61 -22.05
N GLN A 301 13.55 -4.66 -20.72
CA GLN A 301 14.69 -4.86 -19.83
C GLN A 301 15.36 -6.22 -20.02
N LEU A 302 14.58 -7.26 -20.30
CA LEU A 302 15.10 -8.60 -20.56
C LEU A 302 15.96 -8.65 -21.83
N LEU A 303 15.70 -7.84 -22.85
CA LEU A 303 16.60 -7.77 -24.02
C LEU A 303 18.00 -7.26 -23.67
N LEU A 304 18.11 -6.49 -22.58
CA LEU A 304 19.35 -5.86 -22.12
C LEU A 304 20.02 -6.62 -20.96
N ASP A 305 19.43 -7.72 -20.49
CA ASP A 305 19.84 -8.42 -19.27
C ASP A 305 21.13 -9.25 -19.41
N GLY A 306 21.64 -9.42 -20.64
CA GLY A 306 22.85 -10.20 -20.94
C GLY A 306 22.69 -11.72 -20.72
N SER A 307 21.46 -12.23 -20.63
CA SER A 307 21.17 -13.66 -20.49
C SER A 307 21.74 -14.45 -21.67
N LYS A 308 22.47 -15.54 -21.36
CA LYS A 308 23.14 -16.37 -22.38
C LYS A 308 22.25 -17.47 -22.95
N SER A 309 21.15 -17.79 -22.28
CA SER A 309 20.18 -18.78 -22.75
C SER A 309 18.74 -18.44 -22.31
N PRO A 310 17.72 -18.88 -23.08
CA PRO A 310 16.33 -18.70 -22.69
C PRO A 310 15.98 -19.34 -21.34
N GLU A 311 16.56 -20.51 -21.04
CA GLU A 311 16.33 -21.19 -19.76
C GLU A 311 16.86 -20.36 -18.57
N GLN A 312 18.05 -19.78 -18.73
CA GLN A 312 18.62 -18.89 -17.71
C GLN A 312 17.73 -17.68 -17.46
N ARG A 313 17.22 -17.05 -18.53
CA ARG A 313 16.31 -15.91 -18.44
C ARG A 313 15.01 -16.27 -17.72
N VAL A 314 14.39 -17.39 -18.08
CA VAL A 314 13.17 -17.89 -17.42
C VAL A 314 13.42 -18.12 -15.92
N ARG A 315 14.55 -18.74 -15.55
CA ARG A 315 14.92 -18.96 -14.15
C ARG A 315 15.01 -17.64 -13.38
N GLN A 316 15.70 -16.64 -13.95
CA GLN A 316 15.84 -15.31 -13.35
C GLN A 316 14.49 -14.59 -13.23
N MET A 317 13.61 -14.70 -14.23
CA MET A 317 12.29 -14.10 -14.18
C MET A 317 11.45 -14.66 -13.02
N LEU A 318 11.39 -15.98 -12.91
CA LEU A 318 10.65 -16.66 -11.85
C LEU A 318 11.23 -16.37 -10.46
N GLU A 319 12.56 -16.36 -10.32
CA GLU A 319 13.22 -16.02 -9.06
C GLU A 319 12.96 -14.57 -8.64
N LYS A 320 13.03 -13.63 -9.59
CA LYS A 320 12.74 -12.21 -9.34
C LYS A 320 11.29 -11.98 -8.92
N ALA A 321 10.33 -12.68 -9.55
CA ALA A 321 8.91 -12.49 -9.29
C ALA A 321 8.38 -13.26 -8.07
N LEU A 322 8.87 -14.48 -7.84
CA LEU A 322 8.36 -15.37 -6.78
C LEU A 322 9.26 -15.39 -5.54
N VAL A 323 10.43 -14.75 -5.60
CA VAL A 323 11.38 -14.61 -4.47
C VAL A 323 11.77 -15.96 -3.87
N ARG A 324 11.88 -16.98 -4.72
CA ARG A 324 12.32 -18.34 -4.38
C ARG A 324 12.97 -19.00 -5.58
N GLN A 325 13.68 -20.09 -5.34
CA GLN A 325 14.18 -20.92 -6.42
C GLN A 325 13.00 -21.53 -7.22
N PRO A 326 13.01 -21.43 -8.57
CA PRO A 326 11.97 -22.02 -9.40
C PRO A 326 12.15 -23.54 -9.50
N ARG A 327 11.04 -24.26 -9.63
CA ARG A 327 11.05 -25.71 -9.87
C ARG A 327 11.36 -25.99 -11.34
N SER A 328 11.98 -27.14 -11.62
CA SER A 328 12.33 -27.53 -13.00
C SER A 328 11.12 -27.58 -13.94
N GLU A 329 9.96 -28.00 -13.43
CA GLU A 329 8.69 -28.01 -14.16
C GLU A 329 8.21 -26.59 -14.52
N GLU A 330 8.37 -25.62 -13.62
CA GLU A 330 7.98 -24.22 -13.86
C GLU A 330 8.85 -23.58 -14.93
N VAL A 331 10.16 -23.85 -14.88
CA VAL A 331 11.12 -23.39 -15.90
C VAL A 331 10.77 -24.00 -17.26
N THR A 332 10.52 -25.31 -17.30
CA THR A 332 10.17 -26.03 -18.53
C THR A 332 8.86 -25.51 -19.12
N GLY A 333 7.82 -25.36 -18.31
CA GLY A 333 6.50 -24.88 -18.77
C GLY A 333 6.54 -23.45 -19.30
N LEU A 334 7.22 -22.54 -18.60
CA LEU A 334 7.33 -21.14 -19.06
C LEU A 334 8.20 -21.03 -20.32
N LEU A 335 9.26 -21.82 -20.43
CA LEU A 335 10.10 -21.87 -21.63
C LEU A 335 9.30 -22.37 -22.86
N GLN A 336 8.56 -23.46 -22.71
CA GLN A 336 7.69 -23.99 -23.77
C GLN A 336 6.62 -22.98 -24.19
N LEU A 337 6.00 -22.28 -23.24
CA LEU A 337 5.05 -21.21 -23.52
C LEU A 337 5.70 -20.08 -24.32
N THR A 338 6.90 -19.66 -23.92
CA THR A 338 7.63 -18.57 -24.58
C THR A 338 8.01 -18.95 -26.01
N GLN A 339 8.51 -20.18 -26.22
CA GLN A 339 8.79 -20.73 -27.55
C GLN A 339 7.54 -20.76 -28.42
N ARG A 340 6.42 -21.26 -27.88
CA ARG A 340 5.17 -21.35 -28.61
C ARG A 340 4.60 -19.98 -28.97
N SER A 341 4.71 -19.00 -28.08
CA SER A 341 4.36 -17.61 -28.39
C SER A 341 5.20 -17.08 -29.54
N ALA A 342 6.53 -17.27 -29.50
CA ALA A 342 7.43 -16.81 -30.56
C ALA A 342 7.07 -17.42 -31.94
N GLU A 343 6.77 -18.73 -31.99
CA GLU A 343 6.28 -19.41 -33.19
C GLU A 343 5.00 -18.79 -33.74
N LEU A 344 4.00 -18.56 -32.89
CA LEU A 344 2.71 -17.96 -33.29
C LEU A 344 2.86 -16.52 -33.79
N ARG A 345 3.90 -15.81 -33.33
CA ARG A 345 4.24 -14.44 -33.74
C ARG A 345 5.18 -14.40 -34.95
N GLY A 346 5.58 -15.55 -35.50
CA GLY A 346 6.46 -15.64 -36.68
C GLY A 346 7.93 -15.35 -36.41
N ALA A 347 8.38 -15.37 -35.15
CA ALA A 347 9.76 -15.13 -34.75
C ALA A 347 10.43 -16.45 -34.34
N SER A 348 11.00 -17.20 -35.29
CA SER A 348 11.52 -18.56 -35.05
C SER A 348 13.04 -18.65 -34.85
N SER A 349 13.83 -17.65 -35.27
CA SER A 349 15.29 -17.80 -35.32
C SER A 349 16.02 -17.42 -34.04
N GLU A 350 15.54 -16.45 -33.25
CA GLU A 350 16.26 -15.95 -32.07
C GLU A 350 15.31 -15.62 -30.91
N LEU A 351 14.97 -16.63 -30.11
CA LEU A 351 14.03 -16.49 -28.98
C LEU A 351 14.46 -15.39 -28.00
N LEU A 352 15.76 -15.25 -27.74
CA LEU A 352 16.29 -14.25 -26.82
C LEU A 352 16.03 -12.81 -27.29
N GLU A 353 15.89 -12.58 -28.59
CA GLU A 353 15.66 -11.25 -29.17
C GLU A 353 14.16 -10.97 -29.40
N CYS A 354 13.32 -12.00 -29.30
CA CYS A 354 11.88 -11.88 -29.48
C CYS A 354 11.20 -11.20 -28.29
N GLN A 355 11.18 -9.86 -28.27
CA GLN A 355 10.55 -9.05 -27.22
C GLN A 355 9.11 -9.48 -26.90
N VAL A 356 8.31 -9.75 -27.93
CA VAL A 356 6.88 -10.03 -27.79
C VAL A 356 6.65 -11.36 -27.06
N ALA A 357 7.46 -12.39 -27.33
CA ALA A 357 7.38 -13.65 -26.61
C ALA A 357 7.75 -13.49 -25.12
N TRP A 358 8.75 -12.67 -24.81
CA TRP A 358 9.10 -12.35 -23.42
C TRP A 358 8.08 -11.46 -22.71
N GLN A 359 7.36 -10.61 -23.46
CA GLN A 359 6.23 -9.85 -22.93
C GLN A 359 5.10 -10.81 -22.52
N ASP A 360 4.76 -11.78 -23.38
CA ASP A 360 3.75 -12.79 -23.08
C ASP A 360 4.16 -13.65 -21.85
N ALA A 361 5.45 -14.01 -21.74
CA ALA A 361 5.98 -14.71 -20.57
C ALA A 361 5.89 -13.87 -19.27
N ALA A 362 6.25 -12.58 -19.33
CA ALA A 362 6.11 -11.65 -18.21
C ALA A 362 4.65 -11.49 -17.77
N HIS A 363 3.73 -11.40 -18.74
CA HIS A 363 2.31 -11.29 -18.49
C HIS A 363 1.74 -12.54 -17.81
N VAL A 364 2.18 -13.74 -18.23
CA VAL A 364 1.82 -15.01 -17.57
C VAL A 364 2.27 -15.02 -16.11
N ILE A 365 3.49 -14.54 -15.82
CA ILE A 365 4.00 -14.47 -14.44
C ILE A 365 3.09 -13.59 -13.56
N PHE A 366 2.64 -12.43 -14.05
CA PHE A 366 1.71 -11.57 -13.30
C PHE A 366 0.36 -12.22 -13.00
N ASN A 367 -0.03 -13.21 -13.81
CA ASN A 367 -1.27 -13.97 -13.66
C ASN A 367 -1.09 -15.24 -12.81
N LEU A 368 0.13 -15.54 -12.33
CA LEU A 368 0.33 -16.65 -11.38
C LEU A 368 -0.34 -16.32 -10.05
N LYS A 369 -1.05 -17.29 -9.47
CA LYS A 369 -1.59 -17.16 -8.11
C LYS A 369 -0.49 -16.78 -7.13
N GLU A 370 0.67 -17.43 -7.21
CA GLU A 370 1.80 -17.15 -6.31
C GLU A 370 2.36 -15.72 -6.43
N PHE A 371 2.09 -15.00 -7.52
CA PHE A 371 2.48 -13.59 -7.64
C PHE A 371 1.64 -12.67 -6.74
N LEU A 372 0.38 -13.06 -6.44
CA LEU A 372 -0.55 -12.28 -5.63
C LEU A 372 -0.55 -12.67 -4.16
N TYR A 373 0.18 -13.72 -3.77
CA TYR A 373 0.14 -14.28 -2.41
C TYR A 373 1.54 -14.44 -1.86
N VAL A 374 1.69 -14.17 -0.57
CA VAL A 374 2.92 -14.39 0.19
C VAL A 374 2.70 -15.48 1.24
N ARG A 375 3.76 -16.23 1.51
CA ARG A 375 3.80 -17.27 2.54
C ARG A 375 4.38 -16.73 3.84
#